data_AF-A0A5D4TS24-F1
#
_entry.id   AF-A0A5D4TS24-F1
#
_cell.length_a   1.000
_cell.length_b   1.000
_cell.length_c   1.000
_cell.angle_alpha   90.00
_cell.angle_beta   90.00
_cell.angle_gamma   90.00
#
_symmetry.space_group_name_H-M   'P 1'
#
loop_
_entity.id
_entity.type
_entity.pdbx_description
1 polymer ?
#
loop_
_entity_poly.entity_id
_entity_poly.type
_entity_poly.pdbx_seq_one_letter_code
_entity_poly.pdbx_strand_id
1 'polypeptide(L)'
;MFTTVPRHTEKVDKGFAFNYFRLSYRRKMIRTIWVTLWNPVIFILLRYVLEYSFYLSLGITLISVVGNSIQIYYTYYMWNKYERGKGD
;
A
#
# COMPACT_ATOMS: atom_id res chain seq x y z
N MET A 1 -16.69 -19.40 -29.94
CA MET A 1 -15.46 -18.69 -29.55
C MET A 1 -15.86 -17.55 -28.63
N PHE A 2 -15.82 -17.76 -27.31
CA PHE A 2 -16.23 -16.75 -26.33
C PHE A 2 -15.00 -15.92 -25.96
N THR A 3 -14.98 -14.64 -26.37
CA THR A 3 -13.99 -13.68 -25.90
C THR A 3 -14.37 -13.25 -24.48
N THR A 4 -13.83 -13.93 -23.47
CA THR A 4 -13.87 -13.45 -22.09
C THR A 4 -12.94 -12.24 -21.97
N VAL A 5 -13.42 -11.08 -22.45
CA VAL A 5 -12.86 -9.79 -22.04
C VAL A 5 -12.98 -9.78 -20.52
N PRO A 6 -11.88 -9.79 -19.74
CA PRO A 6 -11.99 -9.67 -18.30
C PRO A 6 -12.62 -8.31 -18.04
N ARG A 7 -13.89 -8.31 -17.60
CA ARG A 7 -14.56 -7.11 -17.13
C ARG A 7 -13.61 -6.48 -16.13
N HIS A 8 -13.02 -5.36 -16.50
CA HIS A 8 -12.34 -4.47 -15.57
C HIS A 8 -13.38 -4.16 -14.50
N THR A 9 -13.31 -4.90 -13.40
CA THR A 9 -14.22 -4.75 -12.27
C THR A 9 -14.14 -3.29 -11.88
N GLU A 10 -15.28 -2.58 -11.97
CA GLU A 10 -15.37 -1.19 -11.55
C GLU A 10 -14.76 -1.08 -10.17
N LYS A 11 -13.61 -0.39 -10.11
CA LYS A 11 -12.92 -0.18 -8.84
C LYS A 11 -13.79 0.77 -8.06
N VAL A 12 -14.26 0.28 -6.92
CA VAL A 12 -15.09 1.07 -6.04
C VAL A 12 -14.19 2.17 -5.49
N ASP A 13 -14.58 3.43 -5.66
CA ASP A 13 -13.85 4.58 -5.10
C ASP A 13 -14.54 5.13 -3.83
N LYS A 14 -15.85 4.90 -3.71
CA LYS A 14 -16.67 5.27 -2.54
C LYS A 14 -17.40 4.03 -1.99
N GLY A 15 -17.11 3.66 -0.74
CA GLY A 15 -17.72 2.51 -0.05
C GLY A 15 -16.71 1.55 0.59
N PHE A 16 -17.16 0.81 1.62
CA PHE A 16 -16.39 -0.20 2.35
C PHE A 16 -16.25 -1.45 1.48
N ALA A 17 -15.15 -1.54 0.73
CA ALA A 17 -14.85 -2.71 -0.08
C ALA A 17 -13.99 -3.68 0.75
N PHE A 18 -14.61 -4.77 1.23
CA PHE A 18 -13.93 -5.83 1.99
C PHE A 18 -12.88 -6.59 1.15
N ASN A 19 -13.01 -6.56 -0.18
CA ASN A 19 -12.11 -7.25 -1.10
C ASN A 19 -10.96 -6.34 -1.56
N TYR A 20 -9.72 -6.69 -1.18
CA TYR A 20 -8.49 -5.95 -1.53
C TYR A 20 -8.31 -5.77 -3.04
N PHE A 21 -8.85 -6.69 -3.87
CA PHE A 21 -8.79 -6.61 -5.33
C PHE A 21 -9.71 -5.54 -5.94
N ARG A 22 -10.73 -5.08 -5.20
CA ARG A 22 -11.73 -4.10 -5.67
C ARG A 22 -11.47 -2.65 -5.21
N LEU A 23 -10.42 -2.42 -4.41
CA LEU A 23 -10.01 -1.08 -3.98
C LEU A 23 -9.32 -0.32 -5.12
N SER A 24 -9.69 0.96 -5.30
CA SER A 24 -8.94 1.89 -6.14
C SER A 24 -7.47 1.99 -5.69
N TYR A 25 -6.57 2.13 -6.66
CA TYR A 25 -5.14 2.24 -6.36
C TYR A 25 -4.87 3.49 -5.50
N ARG A 26 -5.66 4.55 -5.67
CA ARG A 26 -5.59 5.77 -4.84
C ARG A 26 -5.74 5.50 -3.34
N ARG A 27 -6.75 4.72 -2.92
CA ARG A 27 -6.98 4.43 -1.48
C ARG A 27 -5.88 3.57 -0.88
N LYS A 28 -5.32 2.64 -1.67
CA LYS A 28 -4.14 1.85 -1.27
C LYS A 28 -2.93 2.75 -1.06
N MET A 29 -2.69 3.71 -1.95
CA MET A 29 -1.58 4.66 -1.83
C MET A 29 -1.68 5.51 -0.57
N ILE A 30 -2.84 6.13 -0.33
CA ILE A 30 -3.08 6.93 0.88
C ILE A 30 -2.88 6.08 2.14
N ARG A 31 -3.40 4.85 2.16
CA ARG A 31 -3.20 3.93 3.28
C ARG A 31 -1.72 3.61 3.51
N THR A 32 -0.96 3.32 2.46
CA THR A 32 0.48 3.04 2.61
C THR A 32 1.23 4.27 3.12
N ILE A 33 0.90 5.49 2.69
CA ILE A 33 1.50 6.72 3.22
C ILE A 33 1.22 6.87 4.72
N TRP A 34 -0.04 6.68 5.15
CA TRP A 34 -0.40 6.70 6.56
C TRP A 34 0.38 5.63 7.34
N VAL A 35 0.41 4.39 6.86
CA VAL A 35 1.17 3.29 7.50
C VAL A 35 2.66 3.61 7.56
N THR A 36 3.24 4.23 6.53
CA THR A 36 4.63 4.65 6.54
C THR A 36 4.91 5.63 7.67
N LEU A 37 4.01 6.56 7.92
CA LEU A 37 4.11 7.54 9.01
C LEU A 37 4.06 6.89 10.41
N TRP A 38 3.49 5.69 10.53
CA TRP A 38 3.48 4.90 11.76
C TRP A 38 4.76 4.07 11.99
N ASN A 39 5.72 4.05 11.07
CA ASN A 39 6.99 3.32 11.27
C ASN A 39 7.77 3.69 12.54
N PRO A 40 7.84 4.96 12.99
CA PRO A 40 8.50 5.31 14.25
C PRO A 40 7.86 4.62 15.46
N VAL A 41 6.54 4.44 15.44
CA VAL A 41 5.82 3.72 16.50
C VAL A 41 6.18 2.23 16.48
N ILE A 42 6.32 1.63 15.30
CA ILE A 42 6.78 0.24 15.15
C ILE A 42 8.20 0.09 15.73
N PHE A 43 9.10 1.04 15.46
CA PHE A 43 10.45 1.03 16.03
C PHE A 43 10.42 1.10 17.57
N ILE A 44 9.61 1.99 18.14
CA ILE A 44 9.45 2.12 19.59
C ILE A 44 8.93 0.81 20.19
N LEU A 45 7.92 0.18 19.59
CA LEU A 45 7.39 -1.10 20.05
C LEU A 45 8.46 -2.21 20.01
N LEU A 46 9.19 -2.32 18.90
CA LEU A 46 10.27 -3.32 18.76
C LEU A 46 11.37 -3.12 19.80
N ARG A 47 11.72 -1.87 20.12
CA ARG A 47 12.83 -1.55 21.02
C ARG A 47 12.47 -1.62 22.51
N TYR A 48 11.28 -1.13 22.89
CA TYR A 48 10.89 -0.92 24.29
C TYR A 48 9.89 -1.95 24.80
N VAL A 49 9.10 -2.59 23.94
CA VAL A 49 8.13 -3.62 24.35
C VAL A 49 8.69 -5.02 24.11
N LEU A 50 9.32 -5.23 22.96
CA LEU A 50 9.89 -6.53 22.57
C LEU A 50 11.38 -6.65 22.91
N GLU A 51 11.98 -5.58 23.44
CA GLU A 51 13.38 -5.52 23.90
C GLU A 51 14.43 -6.00 22.88
N TYR A 52 14.15 -5.87 21.58
CA TYR A 52 15.10 -6.25 20.54
C TYR A 52 16.35 -5.36 20.55
N SER A 53 17.48 -5.94 20.12
CA SER A 53 18.73 -5.21 19.92
C SER A 53 18.54 -4.04 18.96
N PHE A 54 19.21 -2.92 19.24
CA PHE A 54 19.11 -1.69 18.46
C PHE A 54 19.35 -1.91 16.97
N TYR A 55 20.37 -2.69 16.59
CA TYR A 55 20.66 -2.96 15.19
C TYR A 55 19.56 -3.78 14.50
N LEU A 56 18.91 -4.69 15.24
CA LEU A 56 17.84 -5.52 14.71
C LEU A 56 16.54 -4.73 14.56
N SER A 57 16.18 -3.90 15.54
CA SER A 57 15.01 -3.01 15.43
C SER A 57 15.18 -1.97 14.31
N LEU A 58 16.40 -1.44 14.16
CA LEU A 58 16.75 -0.52 13.07
C LEU A 58 16.65 -1.21 11.70
N GLY A 59 17.23 -2.41 11.57
CA GLY A 59 17.18 -3.20 10.33
C GLY A 59 15.76 -3.50 9.88
N ILE A 60 14.90 -3.97 10.79
CA ILE A 60 13.48 -4.26 10.50
C ILE A 60 12.75 -2.98 10.06
N THR A 61 12.97 -1.87 10.75
CA THR A 61 12.32 -0.59 10.42
C THR A 61 12.75 -0.07 9.05
N LEU A 62 14.03 -0.18 8.71
CA LEU A 62 14.54 0.21 7.39
C LEU A 62 13.95 -0.65 6.27
N ILE A 63 13.89 -1.98 6.46
CA ILE A 63 13.26 -2.89 5.50
C ILE A 63 11.78 -2.53 5.31
N SER A 64 11.07 -2.22 6.39
CA SER A 64 9.67 -1.77 6.33
C SER A 64 9.53 -0.47 5.51
N VAL A 65 10.38 0.52 5.74
CA VAL A 65 10.34 1.80 4.99
C VAL A 65 10.60 1.58 3.50
N VAL A 66 11.60 0.76 3.14
CA VAL A 66 11.91 0.44 1.74
C VAL A 66 10.75 -0.32 1.10
N GLY A 67 10.20 -1.33 1.77
CA GLY A 67 9.06 -2.10 1.28
C GLY A 67 7.82 -1.23 1.04
N ASN A 68 7.50 -0.33 1.98
CA ASN A 68 6.40 0.64 1.82
C ASN A 68 6.67 1.61 0.67
N SER A 69 7.91 2.06 0.46
CA SER A 69 8.27 2.95 -0.64
C SER A 69 8.06 2.29 -2.01
N ILE A 70 8.49 1.03 -2.15
CA ILE A 70 8.24 0.22 -3.36
C ILE A 70 6.73 0.06 -3.57
N GLN A 71 5.97 -0.20 -2.50
CA GLN A 71 4.53 -0.36 -2.58
C GLN A 71 3.82 0.94 -2.99
N ILE A 72 4.27 2.10 -2.51
CA ILE A 72 3.76 3.41 -2.93
C ILE A 72 4.05 3.62 -4.42
N TYR A 73 5.27 3.37 -4.87
CA TYR A 73 5.66 3.52 -6.27
C TYR A 73 4.82 2.63 -7.19
N TYR A 74 4.70 1.34 -6.87
CA TYR A 74 3.88 0.39 -7.63
C TYR A 74 2.42 0.85 -7.69
N THR A 75 1.88 1.27 -6.55
CA THR A 75 0.48 1.70 -6.47
C THR A 75 0.25 3.00 -7.24
N TYR A 76 1.21 3.94 -7.21
CA TYR A 76 1.18 5.16 -8.00
C TYR A 76 1.26 4.87 -9.52
N TYR A 77 2.16 3.98 -9.94
CA TYR A 77 2.29 3.57 -11.33
C TYR A 77 0.98 2.96 -11.84
N MET A 78 0.37 2.06 -11.06
CA MET A 78 -0.90 1.44 -11.41
C MET A 78 -2.06 2.45 -11.39
N TRP A 79 -2.07 3.42 -10.48
CA TRP A 79 -3.04 4.52 -10.49
C TRP A 79 -2.92 5.35 -11.78
N ASN A 80 -1.70 5.75 -12.14
CA ASN A 80 -1.44 6.51 -13.35
C ASN A 80 -1.88 5.75 -14.62
N LYS A 81 -1.60 4.45 -14.68
CA LYS A 81 -1.90 3.61 -15.85
C LYS A 81 -3.39 3.33 -16.07
N TYR A 82 -4.18 3.16 -15.00
CA TYR A 82 -5.56 2.67 -15.11
C TYR A 82 -6.64 3.72 -14.79
N GLU A 83 -6.30 4.79 -14.08
CA GLU A 83 -7.27 5.75 -13.54
C GLU A 83 -6.99 7.19 -13.98
N ARG A 84 -5.75 7.56 -14.35
CA ARG A 84 -5.42 8.95 -14.71
C ARG A 84 -5.75 9.34 -16.16
N GLY A 85 -6.01 8.38 -17.05
CA GLY A 85 -6.33 8.62 -18.47
C GLY A 85 -7.76 8.25 -18.88
N LYS A 86 -8.68 8.07 -17.93
CA LYS A 86 -10.12 7.84 -18.20
C LYS A 86 -10.99 9.06 -17.87
N GLY A 87 -10.36 10.21 -17.64
CA GLY A 87 -11.00 11.46 -17.24
C GLY A 87 -10.87 12.60 -18.25
N ASP A 88 -10.44 12.31 -19.47
CA ASP A 88 -10.36 13.26 -20.59
C ASP A 88 -11.31 12.82 -21.71
#